data_AF-A0A4R4MCX3-F1
#
_entry.id   AF-A0A4R4MCX3-F1
#
_cell.length_a   1.000
_cell.length_b   1.000
_cell.length_c   1.000
_cell.angle_alpha   90.00
_cell.angle_beta   90.00
_cell.angle_gamma   90.00
#
_symmetry.space_group_name_H-M   'P 1'
#
loop_
_entity.id
_entity.type
_entity.pdbx_description
1 polymer ?
#
loop_
_entity_poly.entity_id
_entity_poly.type
_entity_poly.pdbx_seq_one_letter_code
_entity_poly.pdbx_strand_id
1 'polypeptide(L)'
;MQTSGDGGAGALVIRCPLPRCGAGNPFDADECEGCGAPVRGHARLSVYAAYLFNRGLAEARAGRLASARDHFAAVVHWCPADAEARNALALAGYRLGDVAEARRQWGLVCERYPDDPLARRGLSLVAEGSG
;
A
#
# COMPACT_ATOMS: atom_id res chain seq x y z
N MET A 1 9.21 21.36 39.68
CA MET A 1 9.88 20.09 39.30
C MET A 1 9.21 19.63 38.02
N GLN A 2 9.85 19.88 36.88
CA GLN A 2 9.35 19.49 35.56
C GLN A 2 9.66 18.00 35.39
N THR A 3 8.65 17.18 35.13
CA THR A 3 8.85 15.85 34.53
C THR A 3 8.40 15.94 33.08
N SER A 4 9.34 16.32 32.23
CA SER A 4 9.35 15.89 30.84
C SER A 4 9.50 14.37 30.83
N GLY A 5 8.63 13.68 30.09
CA GLY A 5 8.64 12.22 29.98
C GLY A 5 7.96 11.81 28.68
N ASP A 6 8.77 11.84 27.62
CA ASP A 6 8.65 11.22 26.30
C ASP A 6 7.27 10.71 25.84
N GLY A 7 6.75 11.38 24.81
CA GLY A 7 5.87 10.76 23.83
C GLY A 7 6.64 9.72 23.03
N GLY A 8 6.79 8.53 23.59
CA GLY A 8 7.37 7.37 22.90
C GLY A 8 6.50 7.02 21.70
N ALA A 9 6.95 7.35 20.50
CA ALA A 9 6.51 6.65 19.30
C ALA A 9 6.74 5.15 19.55
N GLY A 10 5.67 4.40 19.78
CA GLY A 10 5.76 2.97 20.08
C GLY A 10 6.60 2.29 19.00
N ALA A 11 7.69 1.65 19.40
CA ALA A 11 8.56 0.93 18.47
C ALA A 11 7.70 -0.02 17.62
N LEU A 12 7.85 0.02 16.30
CA LEU A 12 7.19 -0.94 15.41
C LEU A 12 7.60 -2.35 15.84
N VAL A 13 6.61 -3.21 16.07
CA VAL A 13 6.82 -4.60 16.46
C VAL A 13 6.48 -5.51 15.29
N ILE A 14 7.38 -6.43 14.96
CA ILE A 14 7.15 -7.50 13.99
C ILE A 14 6.99 -8.84 14.70
N ARG A 15 6.07 -9.69 14.25
CA ARG A 15 5.97 -11.06 14.75
C ARG A 15 6.90 -11.98 14.00
N CYS A 16 7.56 -12.88 14.72
CA CYS A 16 8.36 -13.93 14.12
C CYS A 16 7.50 -14.76 13.15
N PRO A 17 7.93 -14.97 11.89
CA PRO A 17 7.13 -15.67 10.89
C PRO A 17 7.07 -17.18 11.12
N LEU A 18 7.91 -17.73 12.01
CA LEU A 18 7.88 -19.15 12.34
C LEU A 18 6.61 -19.48 13.16
N PRO A 19 5.72 -20.37 12.66
CA PRO A 19 4.42 -20.64 13.31
C PRO A 19 4.52 -21.14 14.75
N ARG A 20 5.63 -21.79 15.11
CA ARG A 20 5.87 -22.30 16.47
C ARG A 20 6.43 -21.26 17.44
N CYS A 21 6.88 -20.10 16.97
CA CYS A 21 7.45 -19.05 17.80
C CYS A 21 6.48 -17.86 17.93
N GLY A 22 6.25 -17.12 16.85
CA GLY A 22 5.35 -15.96 16.84
C GLY A 22 5.72 -14.81 17.80
N ALA A 23 6.91 -14.82 18.40
CA ALA A 23 7.38 -13.78 19.32
C ALA A 23 7.38 -12.39 18.66
N GLY A 24 7.06 -11.35 19.43
CA GLY A 24 7.22 -9.96 19.00
C GLY A 24 8.68 -9.54 19.08
N ASN A 25 9.14 -8.78 18.09
CA ASN A 25 10.51 -8.28 18.01
C ASN A 25 10.49 -6.81 17.58
N PRO A 26 11.50 -6.00 17.97
CA PRO A 26 11.75 -4.72 17.34
C PRO A 26 11.84 -4.85 15.82
N PHE A 27 11.31 -3.88 15.08
CA PHE A 27 11.28 -3.93 13.62
C PHE A 27 12.67 -4.02 12.96
N ASP A 28 13.70 -3.48 13.61
CA ASP A 28 15.08 -3.48 13.14
C ASP A 28 15.92 -4.66 13.64
N ALA A 29 15.32 -5.60 14.38
CA ALA A 29 16.00 -6.79 14.88
C ALA A 29 16.55 -7.67 13.75
N ASP A 30 17.82 -8.09 13.87
CA ASP A 30 18.43 -9.05 12.96
C ASP A 30 17.90 -10.48 13.22
N GLU A 31 17.80 -10.87 14.49
CA GLU A 31 17.36 -12.20 14.95
C GLU A 31 16.14 -12.11 15.88
N CYS A 32 15.34 -13.18 15.91
CA CYS A 32 14.18 -13.30 16.79
C CYS A 32 14.60 -13.55 18.24
N GLU A 33 14.12 -12.74 19.18
CA GLU A 33 14.39 -12.87 20.63
C GLU A 33 13.91 -14.21 21.21
N GLY A 34 12.90 -14.84 20.60
CA GLY A 34 12.32 -16.09 21.08
C GLY A 34 12.97 -17.37 20.54
N CYS A 35 13.59 -17.34 19.36
CA CYS A 35 14.09 -18.57 18.71
C CYS A 35 15.37 -18.41 17.87
N GLY A 36 15.95 -17.21 17.80
CA GLY A 36 17.18 -16.93 17.04
C GLY A 36 17.03 -16.92 15.52
N ALA A 37 15.82 -17.12 14.98
CA ALA A 37 15.60 -17.07 13.54
C ALA A 37 15.86 -15.66 12.96
N PRO A 38 16.44 -15.53 11.76
CA PRO A 38 16.65 -14.21 11.15
C PRO A 38 15.30 -13.57 10.77
N VAL A 39 15.00 -12.38 11.32
CA VAL A 39 13.71 -11.69 11.14
C VAL A 39 13.81 -10.40 10.34
N ARG A 40 14.99 -9.83 10.13
CA ARG A 40 15.16 -8.56 9.39
C ARG A 40 14.59 -8.57 7.98
N GLY A 41 14.79 -9.68 7.25
CA GLY A 41 14.22 -9.84 5.91
C GLY A 41 12.69 -9.86 5.94
N HIS A 42 12.12 -10.56 6.92
CA HIS A 42 10.68 -10.62 7.13
C HIS A 42 10.10 -9.24 7.49
N ALA A 43 10.75 -8.51 8.40
CA ALA A 43 10.36 -7.15 8.77
C ALA A 43 10.34 -6.21 7.54
N ARG A 44 11.39 -6.26 6.70
CA ARG A 44 11.43 -5.48 5.45
C ARG A 44 10.28 -5.83 4.51
N LEU A 45 9.98 -7.12 4.36
CA LEU A 45 8.89 -7.59 3.51
C LEU A 45 7.51 -7.16 4.05
N SER A 46 7.32 -7.14 5.38
CA SER A 46 6.03 -6.81 5.98
C SER A 46 5.58 -5.36 5.71
N VAL A 47 6.53 -4.44 5.50
CA VAL A 47 6.24 -3.03 5.17
C VAL A 47 6.43 -2.71 3.69
N TYR A 48 6.84 -3.68 2.87
CA TYR A 48 7.26 -3.41 1.49
C TYR A 48 6.15 -2.83 0.62
N ALA A 49 4.91 -3.32 0.79
CA ALA A 49 3.74 -2.78 0.10
C ALA A 49 3.50 -1.30 0.46
N ALA A 50 3.56 -0.94 1.74
CA ALA A 50 3.42 0.45 2.18
C ALA A 50 4.54 1.35 1.65
N TYR A 51 5.78 0.84 1.60
CA TYR A 51 6.90 1.53 0.98
C TYR A 51 6.65 1.82 -0.51
N LEU A 52 6.23 0.81 -1.28
CA LEU A 52 5.90 0.98 -2.70
C LEU A 52 4.76 1.98 -2.90
N PHE A 53 3.70 1.89 -2.09
CA PHE A 53 2.57 2.81 -2.16
C PHE A 53 3.00 4.27 -1.91
N ASN A 54 3.77 4.50 -0.86
CA ASN A 54 4.28 5.83 -0.52
C ASN A 54 5.22 6.39 -1.59
N ARG A 55 6.05 5.54 -2.22
CA ARG A 55 6.83 5.94 -3.40
C ARG A 55 5.93 6.32 -4.56
N GLY A 56 4.91 5.52 -4.86
CA GLY A 56 3.92 5.83 -5.89
C GLY A 56 3.26 7.20 -5.67
N LEU A 57 2.86 7.51 -4.43
CA LEU A 57 2.32 8.82 -4.07
C LEU A 57 3.33 9.96 -4.30
N ALA A 58 4.58 9.78 -3.89
CA ALA A 58 5.63 10.79 -4.09
C ALA A 58 5.91 11.03 -5.58
N GLU A 59 5.99 9.97 -6.38
CA GLU A 59 6.15 10.03 -7.83
C GLU A 59 4.96 10.72 -8.52
N ALA A 60 3.73 10.41 -8.10
CA ALA A 60 2.52 11.05 -8.62
C ALA A 60 2.48 12.56 -8.33
N ARG A 61 2.87 12.97 -7.12
CA ARG A 61 2.99 14.39 -6.74
C ARG A 61 4.06 15.12 -7.56
N ALA A 62 5.13 14.42 -7.91
CA ALA A 62 6.19 14.92 -8.79
C ALA A 62 5.82 14.89 -10.29
N GLY A 63 4.59 14.48 -10.65
CA GLY A 63 4.15 14.39 -12.04
C GLY A 63 4.67 13.18 -12.82
N ARG A 64 5.43 12.29 -12.17
CA ARG A 64 6.02 11.07 -12.77
C ARG A 64 5.00 9.93 -12.78
N LEU A 65 3.91 10.13 -13.51
CA LEU A 65 2.72 9.27 -13.46
C LEU A 65 2.97 7.82 -13.89
N ALA A 66 3.83 7.60 -14.89
CA ALA A 66 4.19 6.24 -15.32
C ALA A 66 4.87 5.46 -14.20
N SER A 67 5.86 6.07 -13.53
CA SER A 67 6.51 5.45 -12.38
C SER A 67 5.55 5.24 -11.22
N ALA A 68 4.66 6.20 -10.94
CA ALA A 68 3.64 6.06 -9.91
C ALA A 68 2.71 4.88 -10.17
N ARG A 69 2.20 4.76 -11.41
CA ARG A 69 1.37 3.63 -11.86
C ARG A 69 2.07 2.30 -11.61
N ASP A 70 3.34 2.18 -11.97
CA ASP A 70 4.09 0.93 -11.83
C ASP A 70 4.28 0.54 -10.34
N HIS A 71 4.51 1.53 -9.46
CA HIS A 71 4.53 1.28 -8.01
C HIS A 71 3.18 0.81 -7.47
N PHE A 72 2.07 1.46 -7.87
CA PHE A 72 0.73 1.05 -7.44
C PHE A 72 0.36 -0.34 -7.98
N ALA A 73 0.72 -0.65 -9.22
CA ALA A 73 0.53 -1.97 -9.81
C ALA A 73 1.29 -3.04 -9.02
N ALA A 74 2.52 -2.75 -8.58
CA ALA A 74 3.26 -3.66 -7.71
C ALA A 74 2.55 -3.87 -6.36
N VAL A 75 2.00 -2.82 -5.74
CA VAL A 75 1.19 -2.99 -4.50
C VAL A 75 -0.02 -3.89 -4.74
N VAL A 76 -0.78 -3.66 -5.83
CA VAL A 76 -1.93 -4.50 -6.19
C VAL A 76 -1.54 -5.96 -6.44
N HIS A 77 -0.35 -6.20 -7.00
CA HIS A 77 0.17 -7.56 -7.21
C HIS A 77 0.41 -8.30 -5.87
N TRP A 78 1.00 -7.63 -4.88
CA TRP A 78 1.25 -8.21 -3.55
C TRP A 78 0.00 -8.24 -2.66
N CYS A 79 -0.87 -7.25 -2.82
CA CYS A 79 -2.06 -7.02 -2.00
C CYS A 79 -3.29 -6.87 -2.92
N PRO A 80 -3.79 -7.98 -3.53
CA PRO A 80 -4.89 -7.94 -4.46
C PRO A 80 -6.25 -7.67 -3.80
N ALA A 81 -6.32 -7.26 -2.54
CA ALA A 81 -7.55 -6.77 -1.90
C ALA A 81 -7.45 -5.27 -1.54
N ASP A 82 -6.30 -4.64 -1.79
CA ASP A 82 -6.09 -3.23 -1.45
C ASP A 82 -6.86 -2.32 -2.41
N ALA A 83 -7.94 -1.74 -1.90
CA ALA A 83 -8.79 -0.82 -2.65
C ALA A 83 -8.10 0.53 -2.90
N GLU A 84 -7.28 0.99 -1.96
CA GLU A 84 -6.58 2.27 -2.07
C GLU A 84 -5.52 2.20 -3.17
N ALA A 85 -4.73 1.13 -3.19
CA ALA A 85 -3.75 0.87 -4.24
C ALA A 85 -4.40 0.74 -5.62
N ARG A 86 -5.57 0.08 -5.72
CA ARG A 86 -6.32 0.01 -6.98
C ARG A 86 -6.85 1.35 -7.43
N ASN A 87 -7.41 2.15 -6.52
CA ASN A 87 -7.88 3.50 -6.82
C ASN A 87 -6.73 4.38 -7.32
N ALA A 88 -5.55 4.29 -6.69
CA ALA A 88 -4.36 5.02 -7.08
C ALA A 88 -3.82 4.56 -8.45
N LEU A 89 -3.79 3.24 -8.69
CA LEU A 89 -3.43 2.65 -9.99
C LEU A 89 -4.35 3.13 -11.10
N ALA A 90 -5.66 3.05 -10.88
CA ALA A 90 -6.68 3.48 -11.83
C ALA A 90 -6.54 4.97 -12.17
N LEU A 91 -6.40 5.82 -11.15
CA LEU A 91 -6.23 7.26 -11.35
C LEU A 91 -4.94 7.60 -12.12
N ALA A 92 -3.83 6.95 -11.79
CA ALA A 92 -2.57 7.14 -12.52
C ALA A 92 -2.69 6.67 -13.97
N GLY A 93 -3.31 5.52 -14.23
CA GLY A 93 -3.59 4.99 -15.56
C GLY A 93 -4.50 5.91 -16.38
N TYR A 94 -5.60 6.39 -15.79
CA TYR A 94 -6.52 7.34 -16.42
C TYR A 94 -5.80 8.62 -16.85
N ARG A 95 -4.97 9.20 -15.98
CA ARG A 95 -4.19 10.42 -16.29
C ARG A 95 -3.12 10.20 -17.37
N LEU A 96 -2.73 8.96 -17.63
CA LEU A 96 -1.85 8.55 -18.71
C LEU A 96 -2.60 8.19 -20.00
N GLY A 97 -3.94 8.23 -20.00
CA GLY A 97 -4.79 7.88 -21.13
C GLY A 97 -5.19 6.40 -21.21
N ASP A 98 -4.80 5.57 -20.25
CA ASP A 98 -5.21 4.16 -20.18
C ASP A 98 -6.59 4.02 -19.51
N VAL A 99 -7.60 4.53 -20.21
CA VAL A 99 -8.98 4.63 -19.71
C VAL A 99 -9.61 3.25 -19.50
N ALA A 100 -9.27 2.27 -20.34
CA ALA A 100 -9.81 0.92 -20.25
C ALA A 100 -9.32 0.18 -19.00
N GLU A 101 -8.02 0.25 -18.72
CA GLU A 101 -7.42 -0.28 -17.50
C GLU A 101 -7.99 0.40 -16.26
N ALA A 102 -8.07 1.73 -16.26
CA ALA A 102 -8.60 2.50 -15.15
C ALA A 102 -10.06 2.11 -14.82
N ARG A 103 -10.91 1.98 -15.85
CA ARG A 103 -12.30 1.51 -15.68
C ARG A 103 -12.35 0.14 -15.02
N ARG A 104 -11.51 -0.81 -15.46
CA ARG A 104 -11.47 -2.15 -14.90
C ARG A 104 -11.08 -2.12 -13.43
N GLN A 105 -10.03 -1.39 -13.07
CA GLN A 105 -9.55 -1.31 -11.69
C GLN A 105 -10.58 -0.69 -10.75
N TRP A 106 -11.23 0.41 -11.14
CA TRP A 106 -12.33 0.99 -10.36
C TRP A 106 -13.54 0.06 -10.28
N GLY A 107 -13.87 -0.67 -11.35
CA GLY A 107 -14.91 -1.71 -11.34
C GLY A 107 -14.66 -2.78 -10.28
N LEU A 108 -13.42 -3.31 -10.22
CA LEU A 108 -13.03 -4.29 -9.19
C LEU A 108 -13.14 -3.73 -7.77
N VAL A 109 -12.85 -2.45 -7.56
CA VAL A 109 -13.06 -1.81 -6.25
C VAL A 109 -14.55 -1.75 -5.92
N CYS A 110 -15.41 -1.31 -6.84
CA CYS A 110 -16.85 -1.24 -6.61
C CYS A 110 -17.53 -2.61 -6.44
N GLU A 111 -17.03 -3.67 -7.10
CA GLU A 111 -17.51 -5.04 -6.88
C GLU A 111 -17.35 -5.48 -5.43
N ARG A 112 -16.24 -5.08 -4.78
CA ARG A 112 -15.94 -5.45 -3.39
C ARG A 112 -16.47 -4.44 -2.37
N TYR A 113 -16.42 -3.16 -2.74
CA TYR A 113 -16.75 -2.00 -1.93
C TYR A 113 -17.67 -1.06 -2.73
N PRO A 114 -18.98 -1.38 -2.83
CA PRO A 114 -19.92 -0.64 -3.68
C PRO A 114 -20.01 0.87 -3.37
N ASP A 115 -19.73 1.25 -2.13
CA ASP A 115 -19.78 2.64 -1.65
C ASP A 115 -18.42 3.36 -1.64
N ASP A 116 -17.38 2.78 -2.25
CA ASP A 116 -16.08 3.44 -2.35
C ASP A 116 -16.20 4.74 -3.17
N PRO A 117 -15.98 5.92 -2.56
CA PRO A 117 -16.25 7.20 -3.21
C PRO A 117 -15.26 7.50 -4.34
N LEU A 118 -14.02 7.02 -4.24
CA LEU A 118 -12.99 7.24 -5.26
C LEU A 118 -13.29 6.43 -6.51
N ALA A 119 -13.66 5.16 -6.34
CA ALA A 119 -14.00 4.28 -7.44
C ALA A 119 -15.26 4.74 -8.19
N ARG A 120 -16.32 5.11 -7.46
CA ARG A 120 -17.54 5.64 -8.06
C ARG A 120 -17.26 6.91 -8.87
N ARG A 121 -16.49 7.84 -8.31
CA ARG A 121 -16.09 9.06 -9.02
C ARG A 121 -15.27 8.75 -10.26
N GLY A 122 -14.33 7.81 -10.17
CA GLY A 122 -13.51 7.36 -11.29
C GLY A 122 -14.34 6.78 -12.44
N LEU A 123 -15.32 5.93 -12.13
CA LEU A 123 -16.23 5.37 -13.14
C LEU A 123 -17.10 6.46 -13.80
N SER A 124 -17.56 7.46 -13.06
CA SER A 124 -18.28 8.61 -13.64
C SER A 124 -17.40 9.39 -14.62
N LEU A 125 -16.15 9.71 -14.26
CA LEU A 125 -15.20 10.40 -15.14
C LEU A 125 -14.98 9.67 -16.47
N VAL A 126 -14.93 8.34 -16.40
CA VAL A 126 -14.72 7.49 -17.58
C VAL A 126 -15.98 7.36 -18.43
N ALA A 127 -17.18 7.39 -17.82
CA ALA A 127 -18.45 7.37 -18.53
C ALA A 127 -18.69 8.67 -19.29
N GLU A 128 -18.39 9.82 -18.68
CA GLU A 128 -18.54 11.16 -19.29
C GLU A 128 -17.59 11.39 -20.48
N GLY A 129 -16.36 10.88 -20.42
CA GLY A 129 -15.38 11.01 -21.51
C GLY A 129 -15.61 10.06 -22.69
N SER A 130 -16.63 9.20 -22.63
CA SER A 130 -17.00 8.28 -23.72
C SER A 130 -18.17 8.81 -24.57
N GLY A 131 -18.61 10.06 -24.34
CA GLY A 131 -19.71 10.74 -25.04
C GLY A 131 -19.26 11.80 -26.03
#